data_AF-A0AAJ1IJ92-F1
#
_entry.id   AF-A0AAJ1IJ92-F1
#
_cell.length_a   1.000
_cell.length_b   1.000
_cell.length_c   1.000
_cell.angle_alpha   90.00
_cell.angle_beta   90.00
_cell.angle_gamma   90.00
#
_symmetry.space_group_name_H-M   'P 1'
#
loop_
_entity.id
_entity.type
_entity.pdbx_description
1 polymer ?
#
loop_
_entity_poly.entity_id
_entity_poly.type
_entity_poly.pdbx_seq_one_letter_code
_entity_poly.pdbx_strand_id
1 'polypeptide(L)'
;MKKRIITFFLIMLAVFPLFANGEKEKKADSSDLKIAIVCSSAGQNDNGYNQSAVEGLKSFSEKNSIDYKVVEPSNGVPAALEALADDGYNLIFSLEYDFEALIKGVGGSKAIADMYPDTTFVIFNDNPNVDGSGNVLHNNVISVLFDVHEGSFLAGVLSVEVIENQAKLFGSDYNLTPAADGGRTVGFIGGTNSNGITVFSNGYIAGVNYQAQKYNQVYDYYSKYDAGFGDPATGSTVAGTFFSKGANVVYGCAGVVGDGIDAKAKEVKKFAIEVDANKDDKQPGYILTSVLKNTNVPVIKISQAALDGTINSMDKLQNYSLASGAAGITDLAAVSSMVQDQEIWKSVLNEIDDAKAKISSGEIIVTNAQGGDIFVAADYPNVNIK
;
A
#
# COMPACT_ATOMS: atom_id res chain seq x y z
N MET A 1 80.05 -38.96 14.80
CA MET A 1 79.51 -38.03 15.81
C MET A 1 79.03 -36.76 15.11
N LYS A 2 77.81 -36.33 15.45
CA LYS A 2 76.99 -35.32 14.75
C LYS A 2 77.63 -33.91 14.79
N LYS A 3 77.57 -33.17 13.67
CA LYS A 3 77.56 -31.70 13.68
C LYS A 3 76.34 -31.21 12.90
N ARG A 4 75.56 -30.36 13.59
CA ARG A 4 74.32 -29.72 13.14
C ARG A 4 74.64 -28.61 12.15
N ILE A 5 73.82 -28.46 11.11
CA ILE A 5 73.76 -27.28 10.25
C ILE A 5 72.36 -26.69 10.41
N ILE A 6 72.31 -25.42 10.81
CA ILE A 6 71.13 -24.57 10.85
C ILE A 6 71.06 -23.88 9.49
N THR A 7 69.89 -23.85 8.85
CA THR A 7 69.64 -22.96 7.71
C THR A 7 68.23 -22.41 7.77
N PHE A 8 68.17 -21.08 7.88
CA PHE A 8 66.98 -20.23 7.87
C PHE A 8 66.30 -20.28 6.49
N PHE A 9 64.98 -20.45 6.45
CA PHE A 9 64.17 -20.32 5.24
C PHE A 9 63.67 -18.87 5.12
N LEU A 10 64.10 -18.18 4.06
CA LEU A 10 63.52 -16.93 3.58
C LEU A 10 62.39 -17.29 2.61
N ILE A 11 61.14 -16.90 2.90
CA ILE A 11 60.00 -17.07 1.99
C ILE A 11 59.93 -15.83 1.09
N MET A 12 60.04 -16.05 -0.22
CA MET A 12 60.01 -15.04 -1.27
C MET A 12 58.55 -14.83 -1.72
N LEU A 13 58.03 -13.60 -1.60
CA LEU A 13 56.73 -13.20 -2.15
C LEU A 13 56.80 -13.20 -3.69
N ALA A 14 55.88 -13.92 -4.34
CA ALA A 14 55.59 -13.77 -5.76
C ALA A 14 54.25 -13.05 -5.92
N VAL A 15 54.29 -11.86 -6.54
CA VAL A 15 53.12 -11.05 -6.92
C VAL A 15 52.64 -11.52 -8.29
N PHE A 16 51.41 -12.00 -8.38
CA PHE A 16 50.71 -12.20 -9.66
C PHE A 16 49.71 -11.04 -9.88
N PRO A 17 49.68 -10.40 -11.05
CA PRO A 17 48.68 -9.39 -11.36
C PRO A 17 47.34 -10.06 -11.66
N LEU A 18 46.31 -9.77 -10.86
CA LEU A 18 44.91 -10.07 -11.20
C LEU A 18 44.48 -9.13 -12.34
N PHE A 19 44.10 -9.71 -13.48
CA PHE A 19 43.26 -9.04 -14.46
C PHE A 19 41.82 -9.00 -13.91
N ALA A 20 41.42 -7.85 -13.38
CA ALA A 20 40.02 -7.55 -13.10
C ALA A 20 39.37 -7.06 -14.41
N ASN A 21 38.60 -7.93 -15.06
CA ASN A 21 37.70 -7.54 -16.13
C ASN A 21 36.46 -6.90 -15.49
N GLY A 22 36.56 -5.63 -15.14
CA GLY A 22 35.42 -4.84 -14.70
C GLY A 22 34.65 -4.34 -15.91
N GLU A 23 33.55 -4.97 -16.25
CA GLU A 23 32.49 -4.30 -16.99
C GLU A 23 32.00 -3.13 -16.12
N LYS A 24 32.38 -1.91 -16.49
CA LYS A 24 31.77 -0.72 -15.93
C LYS A 24 30.33 -0.68 -16.43
N GLU A 25 29.37 -0.83 -15.54
CA GLU A 25 27.98 -0.47 -15.81
C GLU A 25 27.95 0.93 -16.43
N LYS A 26 27.48 0.99 -17.67
CA LYS A 26 27.38 2.22 -18.42
C LYS A 26 26.18 2.96 -17.84
N LYS A 27 26.44 4.07 -17.12
CA LYS A 27 25.37 4.98 -16.69
C LYS A 27 24.56 5.35 -17.93
N ALA A 28 23.26 5.06 -17.92
CA ALA A 28 22.38 5.44 -19.02
C ALA A 28 22.49 6.96 -19.21
N ASP A 29 22.70 7.40 -20.44
CA ASP A 29 22.61 8.83 -20.74
C ASP A 29 21.16 9.24 -20.52
N SER A 30 20.91 10.39 -19.88
CA SER A 30 19.53 10.82 -19.55
C SER A 30 18.63 10.97 -20.78
N SER A 31 19.21 10.98 -21.99
CA SER A 31 18.50 11.02 -23.27
C SER A 31 17.79 9.72 -23.65
N ASP A 32 18.13 8.58 -23.02
CA ASP A 32 17.68 7.26 -23.47
C ASP A 32 16.56 6.68 -22.58
N LEU A 33 16.27 7.29 -21.42
CA LEU A 33 15.21 6.84 -20.52
C LEU A 33 13.86 7.45 -20.92
N LYS A 34 12.88 6.60 -21.25
CA LYS A 34 11.50 7.01 -21.57
C LYS A 34 10.54 6.23 -20.68
N ILE A 35 9.80 6.96 -19.85
CA ILE A 35 8.99 6.38 -18.78
C ILE A 35 7.49 6.57 -19.07
N ALA A 36 6.68 5.54 -18.87
CA ALA A 36 5.23 5.64 -19.00
C ALA A 36 4.47 5.08 -17.81
N ILE A 37 3.28 5.62 -17.56
CA ILE A 37 2.26 5.05 -16.68
C ILE A 37 1.05 4.66 -17.52
N VAL A 38 0.60 3.43 -17.37
CA VAL A 38 -0.74 2.98 -17.76
C VAL A 38 -1.63 3.04 -16.52
N CYS A 39 -2.59 3.95 -16.52
CA CYS A 39 -3.56 4.11 -15.44
C CYS A 39 -4.57 2.97 -15.44
N SER A 40 -5.08 2.66 -14.25
CA SER A 40 -6.25 1.78 -14.10
C SER A 40 -7.53 2.41 -14.63
N SER A 41 -8.60 1.64 -14.68
CA SER A 41 -9.94 2.10 -15.06
C SER A 41 -10.50 3.27 -14.23
N ALA A 42 -9.93 3.58 -13.06
CA ALA A 42 -10.31 4.74 -12.25
C ALA A 42 -9.85 6.09 -12.86
N GLY A 43 -8.92 6.05 -13.82
CA GLY A 43 -8.38 7.24 -14.48
C GLY A 43 -7.31 7.95 -13.67
N GLN A 44 -6.59 8.87 -14.31
CA GLN A 44 -5.42 9.53 -13.72
C GLN A 44 -5.74 10.51 -12.57
N ASN A 45 -7.00 10.92 -12.44
CA ASN A 45 -7.46 11.94 -11.47
C ASN A 45 -8.38 11.32 -10.40
N ASP A 46 -8.05 10.12 -9.93
CA ASP A 46 -8.85 9.36 -8.96
C ASP A 46 -8.72 9.86 -7.51
N ASN A 47 -7.95 10.93 -7.26
CA ASN A 47 -7.65 11.46 -5.92
C ASN A 47 -7.00 10.44 -4.99
N GLY A 48 -6.21 9.51 -5.54
CA GLY A 48 -5.59 8.46 -4.76
C GLY A 48 -4.52 7.71 -5.53
N TYR A 49 -4.83 6.45 -5.83
CA TYR A 49 -3.90 5.44 -6.29
C TYR A 49 -3.23 5.80 -7.62
N ASN A 50 -3.99 6.25 -8.62
CA ASN A 50 -3.46 6.63 -9.93
C ASN A 50 -2.83 8.02 -9.90
N GLN A 51 -3.51 8.98 -9.27
CA GLN A 51 -3.03 10.35 -9.21
C GLN A 51 -1.68 10.44 -8.50
N SER A 52 -1.49 9.74 -7.38
CA SER A 52 -0.21 9.71 -6.66
C SER A 52 0.94 9.21 -7.54
N ALA A 53 0.74 8.12 -8.30
CA ALA A 53 1.75 7.60 -9.21
C ALA A 53 2.10 8.60 -10.33
N VAL A 54 1.08 9.22 -10.93
CA VAL A 54 1.22 10.20 -12.01
C VAL A 54 1.95 11.46 -11.53
N GLU A 55 1.58 11.99 -10.37
CA GLU A 55 2.26 13.14 -9.76
C GLU A 55 3.71 12.81 -9.38
N GLY A 56 3.95 11.59 -8.88
CA GLY A 56 5.28 11.07 -8.61
C GLY A 56 6.16 11.05 -9.86
N LEU A 57 5.66 10.46 -10.96
CA LEU A 57 6.39 10.42 -12.22
C LEU A 57 6.60 11.82 -12.79
N LYS A 58 5.55 12.67 -12.79
CA LYS A 58 5.64 14.04 -13.28
C LYS A 58 6.73 14.82 -12.54
N SER A 59 6.74 14.79 -11.22
CA SER A 59 7.74 15.49 -10.41
C SER A 59 9.16 14.96 -10.66
N PHE A 60 9.32 13.65 -10.81
CA PHE A 60 10.59 13.01 -11.15
C PHE A 60 11.09 13.44 -12.54
N SER A 61 10.20 13.41 -13.53
CA SER A 61 10.50 13.79 -14.91
C SER A 61 10.87 15.26 -15.05
N GLU A 62 10.12 16.17 -14.41
CA GLU A 62 10.43 17.60 -14.40
C GLU A 62 11.80 17.86 -13.77
N LYS A 63 12.11 17.21 -12.65
CA LYS A 63 13.40 17.36 -11.95
C LYS A 63 14.59 16.87 -12.77
N ASN A 64 14.40 15.82 -13.57
CA ASN A 64 15.48 15.16 -14.30
C ASN A 64 15.48 15.44 -15.81
N SER A 65 14.55 16.27 -16.31
CA SER A 65 14.38 16.57 -17.74
C SER A 65 14.15 15.31 -18.59
N ILE A 66 13.28 14.41 -18.11
CA ILE A 66 12.95 13.12 -18.74
C ILE A 66 11.54 13.18 -19.32
N ASP A 67 11.39 12.75 -20.58
CA ASP A 67 10.08 12.61 -21.20
C ASP A 67 9.26 11.49 -20.54
N TYR A 68 7.99 11.77 -20.26
CA TYR A 68 7.04 10.79 -19.75
C TYR A 68 5.71 10.79 -20.49
N LYS A 69 4.97 9.67 -20.37
CA LYS A 69 3.62 9.53 -20.93
C LYS A 69 2.69 8.90 -19.92
N VAL A 70 1.45 9.38 -19.89
CA VAL A 70 0.36 8.80 -19.11
C VAL A 70 -0.68 8.30 -20.10
N VAL A 71 -1.12 7.05 -19.94
CA VAL A 71 -2.07 6.39 -20.82
C VAL A 71 -3.23 5.87 -19.99
N GLU A 72 -4.45 6.28 -20.35
CA GLU A 72 -5.68 5.61 -19.93
C GLU A 72 -6.07 4.61 -21.03
N PRO A 73 -5.97 3.29 -20.79
CA PRO A 73 -6.05 2.29 -21.84
C PRO A 73 -7.49 2.15 -22.37
N SER A 74 -7.76 2.67 -23.58
CA SER A 74 -9.07 2.59 -24.22
C SER A 74 -9.30 1.29 -25.02
N ASN A 75 -8.23 0.63 -25.45
CA ASN A 75 -8.26 -0.63 -26.22
C ASN A 75 -7.73 -1.83 -25.42
N GLY A 76 -7.78 -1.73 -24.09
CA GLY A 76 -7.26 -2.74 -23.17
C GLY A 76 -5.79 -2.55 -22.82
N VAL A 77 -5.40 -3.10 -21.66
CA VAL A 77 -4.05 -3.01 -21.09
C VAL A 77 -2.97 -3.60 -22.01
N PRO A 78 -3.15 -4.79 -22.63
CA PRO A 78 -2.11 -5.40 -23.47
C PRO A 78 -1.70 -4.48 -24.63
N ALA A 79 -2.67 -3.92 -25.35
CA ALA A 79 -2.41 -3.02 -26.47
C ALA A 79 -1.70 -1.73 -26.05
N ALA A 80 -1.98 -1.21 -24.84
CA ALA A 80 -1.28 -0.05 -24.31
C ALA A 80 0.18 -0.35 -23.97
N LEU A 81 0.46 -1.52 -23.36
CA LEU A 81 1.82 -1.95 -23.03
C LEU A 81 2.68 -2.16 -24.29
N GLU A 82 2.14 -2.87 -25.29
CA GLU A 82 2.81 -3.12 -26.57
C GLU A 82 3.10 -1.81 -27.31
N ALA A 83 2.10 -0.93 -27.45
CA ALA A 83 2.28 0.35 -28.15
C ALA A 83 3.31 1.27 -27.47
N LEU A 84 3.35 1.29 -26.13
CA LEU A 84 4.36 2.05 -25.40
C LEU A 84 5.76 1.45 -25.60
N ALA A 85 5.91 0.13 -25.56
CA ALA A 85 7.19 -0.51 -25.79
C ALA A 85 7.67 -0.30 -27.25
N ASP A 86 6.78 -0.40 -28.24
CA ASP A 86 7.06 -0.08 -29.65
C ASP A 86 7.48 1.39 -29.85
N ASP A 87 6.86 2.32 -29.10
CA ASP A 87 7.22 3.75 -29.06
C ASP A 87 8.57 4.02 -28.34
N GLY A 88 9.24 2.98 -27.86
CA GLY A 88 10.54 3.02 -27.21
C GLY A 88 10.49 3.42 -25.72
N TYR A 89 9.34 3.32 -25.06
CA TYR A 89 9.30 3.43 -23.60
C TYR A 89 9.91 2.17 -22.97
N ASN A 90 10.96 2.37 -22.17
CA ASN A 90 11.77 1.30 -21.60
C ASN A 90 11.56 1.11 -20.08
N LEU A 91 10.77 1.97 -19.45
CA LEU A 91 10.20 1.75 -18.12
C LEU A 91 8.70 2.04 -18.14
N ILE A 92 7.87 1.01 -17.95
CA ILE A 92 6.42 1.12 -18.02
C ILE A 92 5.81 0.67 -16.70
N PHE A 93 5.18 1.59 -15.99
CA PHE A 93 4.37 1.29 -14.81
C PHE A 93 2.94 0.97 -15.24
N SER A 94 2.39 -0.16 -14.83
CA SER A 94 1.00 -0.55 -15.04
C SER A 94 0.27 -0.60 -13.71
N LEU A 95 -0.69 0.31 -13.51
CA LEU A 95 -1.53 0.37 -12.32
C LEU A 95 -2.75 -0.56 -12.41
N GLU A 96 -2.90 -1.28 -13.51
CA GLU A 96 -3.97 -2.24 -13.74
C GLU A 96 -3.76 -3.55 -12.99
N TYR A 97 -4.84 -4.34 -12.84
CA TYR A 97 -4.82 -5.64 -12.16
C TYR A 97 -4.82 -6.83 -13.12
N ASP A 98 -5.00 -6.61 -14.42
CA ASP A 98 -4.90 -7.65 -15.43
C ASP A 98 -3.45 -7.81 -15.91
N PHE A 99 -2.85 -8.94 -15.52
CA PHE A 99 -1.46 -9.27 -15.81
C PHE A 99 -1.32 -10.44 -16.80
N GLU A 100 -2.43 -11.02 -17.27
CA GLU A 100 -2.39 -12.31 -17.97
C GLU A 100 -1.56 -12.23 -19.26
N ALA A 101 -1.83 -11.24 -20.11
CA ALA A 101 -1.07 -11.03 -21.33
C ALA A 101 0.40 -10.67 -21.05
N LEU A 102 0.65 -9.90 -19.99
CA LEU A 102 2.01 -9.48 -19.63
C LEU A 102 2.89 -10.67 -19.22
N ILE A 103 2.35 -11.57 -18.40
CA ILE A 103 3.11 -12.66 -17.75
C ILE A 103 2.99 -13.98 -18.50
N LYS A 104 1.82 -14.31 -19.05
CA LYS A 104 1.56 -15.64 -19.65
C LYS A 104 1.38 -15.57 -21.16
N GLY A 105 1.04 -14.40 -21.68
CA GLY A 105 0.51 -14.25 -23.03
C GLY A 105 -0.95 -14.71 -23.11
N VAL A 106 -1.63 -14.31 -24.18
CA VAL A 106 -3.04 -14.66 -24.43
C VAL A 106 -3.20 -15.12 -25.88
N GLY A 107 -4.17 -16.00 -26.13
CA GLY A 107 -4.50 -16.41 -27.50
C GLY A 107 -3.37 -17.14 -28.26
N GLY A 108 -2.41 -17.74 -27.54
CA GLY A 108 -1.24 -18.42 -28.12
C GLY A 108 -0.04 -17.51 -28.42
N SER A 109 -0.14 -16.21 -28.12
CA SER A 109 0.99 -15.28 -28.14
C SER A 109 1.97 -15.56 -27.00
N LYS A 110 3.22 -15.12 -27.16
CA LYS A 110 4.18 -15.06 -26.06
C LYS A 110 3.74 -14.03 -25.01
N ALA A 111 4.27 -14.13 -23.80
CA ALA A 111 4.15 -13.08 -22.80
C ALA A 111 4.71 -11.76 -23.36
N ILE A 112 4.03 -10.63 -23.09
CA ILE A 112 4.54 -9.31 -23.52
C ILE A 112 5.93 -9.07 -22.93
N ALA A 113 6.19 -9.53 -21.70
CA ALA A 113 7.52 -9.45 -21.09
C ALA A 113 8.61 -10.12 -21.95
N ASP A 114 8.31 -11.25 -22.61
CA ASP A 114 9.25 -11.94 -23.50
C ASP A 114 9.36 -11.30 -24.89
N MET A 115 8.31 -10.57 -25.32
CA MET A 115 8.30 -9.85 -26.59
C MET A 115 9.14 -8.58 -26.53
N TYR A 116 9.26 -7.97 -25.34
CA TYR A 116 9.95 -6.70 -25.11
C TYR A 116 11.03 -6.83 -24.02
N PRO A 117 12.13 -7.57 -24.28
CA PRO A 117 13.14 -7.85 -23.26
C PRO A 117 13.92 -6.60 -22.78
N ASP A 118 13.94 -5.53 -23.58
CA ASP A 118 14.61 -4.26 -23.25
C ASP A 118 13.69 -3.28 -22.49
N THR A 119 12.42 -3.63 -22.29
CA THR A 119 11.45 -2.84 -21.53
C THR A 119 11.26 -3.44 -20.16
N THR A 120 11.45 -2.64 -19.11
CA THR A 120 11.07 -3.04 -17.75
C THR A 120 9.62 -2.67 -17.50
N PHE A 121 8.80 -3.65 -17.13
CA PHE A 121 7.42 -3.47 -16.71
C PHE A 121 7.33 -3.51 -15.18
N VAL A 122 6.60 -2.56 -14.60
CA VAL A 122 6.35 -2.50 -13.15
C VAL A 122 4.87 -2.67 -12.92
N ILE A 123 4.49 -3.70 -12.18
CA ILE A 123 3.11 -4.01 -11.82
C ILE A 123 2.90 -3.80 -10.33
N PHE A 124 1.66 -3.57 -9.93
CA PHE A 124 1.31 -3.24 -8.55
C PHE A 124 0.22 -4.17 -8.03
N ASN A 125 0.19 -4.35 -6.71
CA ASN A 125 -0.84 -5.07 -5.95
C ASN A 125 -0.88 -6.60 -6.07
N ASP A 126 -0.04 -7.18 -6.91
CA ASP A 126 0.09 -8.63 -7.00
C ASP A 126 1.50 -9.00 -7.47
N ASN A 127 1.87 -10.27 -7.26
CA ASN A 127 3.12 -10.84 -7.75
C ASN A 127 2.87 -12.07 -8.63
N PRO A 128 2.25 -11.92 -9.81
CA PRO A 128 2.05 -13.01 -10.76
C PRO A 128 3.35 -13.47 -11.44
N ASN A 129 4.45 -12.72 -11.29
CA ASN A 129 5.74 -12.98 -11.94
C ASN A 129 6.55 -14.11 -11.28
N VAL A 130 5.87 -15.10 -10.69
CA VAL A 130 6.51 -16.27 -10.08
C VAL A 130 5.78 -17.56 -10.46
N ASP A 131 6.53 -18.66 -10.57
CA ASP A 131 5.95 -20.00 -10.70
C ASP A 131 5.39 -20.53 -9.36
N GLY A 132 4.79 -21.72 -9.38
CA GLY A 132 4.25 -22.36 -8.17
C GLY A 132 5.30 -22.73 -7.11
N SER A 133 6.61 -22.62 -7.43
CA SER A 133 7.73 -22.80 -6.50
C SER A 133 8.33 -21.46 -6.04
N GLY A 134 7.79 -20.32 -6.49
CA GLY A 134 8.27 -18.98 -6.17
C GLY A 134 9.43 -18.48 -7.04
N ASN A 135 9.80 -19.18 -8.11
CA ASN A 135 10.87 -18.72 -9.01
C ASN A 135 10.35 -17.62 -9.93
N VAL A 136 11.15 -16.58 -10.13
CA VAL A 136 10.84 -15.48 -11.07
C VAL A 136 10.66 -16.00 -12.49
N LEU A 137 9.57 -15.58 -13.15
CA LEU A 137 9.28 -15.94 -14.55
C LEU A 137 9.99 -15.01 -15.55
N HIS A 138 9.92 -13.70 -15.32
CA HIS A 138 10.48 -12.67 -16.22
C HIS A 138 11.37 -11.68 -15.46
N ASN A 139 12.61 -11.53 -15.92
CA ASN A 139 13.59 -10.64 -15.27
C ASN A 139 13.32 -9.14 -15.53
N ASN A 140 12.52 -8.82 -16.55
CA ASN A 140 12.12 -7.45 -16.89
C ASN A 140 10.75 -7.08 -16.31
N VAL A 141 10.23 -7.82 -15.34
CA VAL A 141 9.01 -7.48 -14.62
C VAL A 141 9.32 -7.30 -13.12
N ILE A 142 8.92 -6.16 -12.56
CA ILE A 142 9.01 -5.85 -11.13
C ILE A 142 7.59 -5.76 -10.56
N SER A 143 7.30 -6.59 -9.57
CA SER A 143 6.06 -6.55 -8.79
C SER A 143 6.22 -5.66 -7.57
N VAL A 144 5.28 -4.75 -7.34
CA VAL A 144 5.26 -3.82 -6.20
C VAL A 144 4.06 -4.13 -5.31
N LEU A 145 4.32 -4.49 -4.05
CA LEU A 145 3.31 -4.62 -3.01
C LEU A 145 3.49 -3.53 -1.96
N PHE A 146 2.40 -3.25 -1.25
CA PHE A 146 2.38 -2.28 -0.16
C PHE A 146 1.89 -2.97 1.11
N ASP A 147 2.56 -2.72 2.23
CA ASP A 147 2.16 -3.28 3.51
C ASP A 147 1.03 -2.44 4.14
N VAL A 148 -0.05 -2.26 3.37
CA VAL A 148 -1.21 -1.45 3.77
C VAL A 148 -1.94 -2.04 4.98
N HIS A 149 -1.79 -3.34 5.23
CA HIS A 149 -2.29 -4.00 6.43
C HIS A 149 -1.68 -3.39 7.71
N GLU A 150 -0.43 -2.91 7.68
CA GLU A 150 0.18 -2.20 8.80
C GLU A 150 -0.50 -0.84 9.04
N GLY A 151 -0.77 -0.08 7.98
CA GLY A 151 -1.52 1.18 8.07
C GLY A 151 -2.96 0.96 8.56
N SER A 152 -3.64 -0.06 8.04
CA SER A 152 -4.97 -0.44 8.49
C SER A 152 -4.99 -0.91 9.95
N PHE A 153 -3.93 -1.57 10.43
CA PHE A 153 -3.77 -1.91 11.85
C PHE A 153 -3.76 -0.64 12.70
N LEU A 154 -2.95 0.36 12.33
CA LEU A 154 -2.93 1.65 13.04
C LEU A 154 -4.29 2.33 13.04
N ALA A 155 -5.01 2.28 11.91
CA ALA A 155 -6.38 2.80 11.82
C ALA A 155 -7.36 2.06 12.75
N GLY A 156 -7.16 0.75 12.96
CA GLY A 156 -7.91 -0.08 13.90
C GLY A 156 -7.67 0.33 15.35
N VAL A 157 -6.39 0.50 15.73
CA VAL A 157 -5.99 1.03 17.04
C VAL A 157 -6.62 2.39 17.29
N LEU A 158 -6.52 3.30 16.32
CA LEU A 158 -7.08 4.65 16.39
C LEU A 158 -8.61 4.62 16.60
N SER A 159 -9.31 3.73 15.89
CA SER A 159 -10.76 3.60 16.01
C SER A 159 -11.18 3.18 17.41
N VAL A 160 -10.49 2.20 18.01
CA VAL A 160 -10.79 1.75 19.38
C VAL A 160 -10.49 2.84 20.40
N GLU A 161 -9.32 3.47 20.31
CA GLU A 161 -8.92 4.58 21.18
C GLU A 161 -9.94 5.73 21.16
N VAL A 162 -10.38 6.13 19.96
CA VAL A 162 -11.42 7.14 19.79
C VAL A 162 -12.73 6.70 20.40
N ILE A 163 -13.18 5.46 20.17
CA ILE A 163 -14.47 4.97 20.65
C ILE A 163 -14.50 4.86 22.18
N GLU A 164 -13.45 4.34 22.82
CA GLU A 164 -13.42 4.21 24.28
C GLU A 164 -13.27 5.57 24.99
N ASN A 165 -12.65 6.56 24.33
CA ASN A 165 -12.46 7.92 24.88
C ASN A 165 -13.43 8.97 24.33
N GLN A 166 -14.42 8.57 23.52
CA GLN A 166 -15.26 9.44 22.70
C GLN A 166 -15.90 10.62 23.45
N ALA A 167 -16.38 10.38 24.68
CA ALA A 167 -17.13 11.37 25.46
C ALA A 167 -16.27 12.55 25.93
N LYS A 168 -14.94 12.40 25.92
CA LYS A 168 -13.98 13.46 26.27
C LYS A 168 -13.30 14.04 25.04
N LEU A 169 -13.16 13.25 23.97
CA LEU A 169 -12.53 13.70 22.73
C LEU A 169 -13.50 14.57 21.91
N PHE A 170 -14.78 14.23 21.85
CA PHE A 170 -15.74 14.82 20.92
C PHE A 170 -17.01 15.30 21.60
N GLY A 171 -17.45 16.51 21.23
CA GLY A 171 -18.65 17.14 21.78
C GLY A 171 -19.93 16.90 20.97
N SER A 172 -20.94 17.75 21.19
CA SER A 172 -22.29 17.64 20.59
C SER A 172 -22.36 17.78 19.07
N ASP A 173 -21.27 18.17 18.42
CA ASP A 173 -21.19 18.15 16.96
C ASP A 173 -21.16 16.72 16.41
N TYR A 174 -20.80 15.74 17.25
CA TYR A 174 -20.77 14.32 16.95
C TYR A 174 -21.95 13.58 17.58
N ASN A 175 -22.41 12.51 16.93
CA ASN A 175 -23.48 11.63 17.38
C ASN A 175 -22.96 10.19 17.48
N LEU A 176 -21.90 10.02 18.27
CA LEU A 176 -21.26 8.74 18.51
C LEU A 176 -22.13 7.90 19.46
N THR A 177 -22.32 6.63 19.11
CA THR A 177 -23.01 5.67 19.96
C THR A 177 -22.10 5.36 21.16
N PRO A 178 -22.57 5.47 22.41
CA PRO A 178 -21.74 5.20 23.58
C PRO A 178 -21.14 3.79 23.54
N ALA A 179 -19.84 3.66 23.84
CA ALA A 179 -19.11 2.39 23.73
C ALA A 179 -19.80 1.24 24.48
N ALA A 180 -20.26 1.50 25.70
CA ALA A 180 -20.95 0.52 26.54
C ALA A 180 -22.42 0.22 26.12
N ASP A 181 -22.98 0.98 25.17
CA ASP A 181 -24.37 0.86 24.70
C ASP A 181 -24.41 0.61 23.18
N GLY A 182 -23.72 -0.44 22.74
CA GLY A 182 -23.66 -0.85 21.33
C GLY A 182 -22.67 -0.08 20.45
N GLY A 183 -21.93 0.88 21.01
CA GLY A 183 -20.96 1.71 20.28
C GLY A 183 -19.59 1.07 20.03
N ARG A 184 -19.31 -0.09 20.63
CA ARG A 184 -18.15 -0.94 20.31
C ARG A 184 -18.38 -1.70 19.01
N THR A 185 -18.57 -0.92 17.96
CA THR A 185 -18.92 -1.42 16.64
C THR A 185 -18.16 -0.59 15.61
N VAL A 186 -17.58 -1.29 14.63
CA VAL A 186 -16.92 -0.69 13.48
C VAL A 186 -17.40 -1.36 12.19
N GLY A 187 -17.22 -0.70 11.06
CA GLY A 187 -17.61 -1.21 9.75
C GLY A 187 -16.47 -1.16 8.74
N PHE A 188 -16.53 -2.03 7.74
CA PHE A 188 -15.64 -2.03 6.58
C PHE A 188 -16.42 -2.23 5.29
N ILE A 189 -16.12 -1.42 4.28
CA ILE A 189 -16.74 -1.50 2.95
C ILE A 189 -15.64 -1.54 1.90
N GLY A 190 -15.41 -2.72 1.33
CA GLY A 190 -14.47 -2.98 0.26
C GLY A 190 -15.13 -3.04 -1.12
N GLY A 191 -14.36 -2.75 -2.17
CA GLY A 191 -14.85 -2.77 -3.54
C GLY A 191 -15.00 -4.18 -4.14
N THR A 192 -14.04 -5.08 -3.89
CA THR A 192 -14.09 -6.49 -4.33
C THR A 192 -13.62 -7.45 -3.25
N ASN A 193 -14.08 -8.71 -3.30
CA ASN A 193 -13.57 -9.78 -2.44
C ASN A 193 -12.27 -10.35 -3.04
N SER A 194 -11.18 -9.60 -2.93
CA SER A 194 -9.85 -9.93 -3.45
C SER A 194 -8.77 -9.69 -2.41
N ASN A 195 -7.60 -10.32 -2.56
CA ASN A 195 -6.48 -10.14 -1.63
C ASN A 195 -6.03 -8.68 -1.50
N GLY A 196 -6.13 -7.90 -2.60
CA GLY A 196 -5.83 -6.47 -2.61
C GLY A 196 -6.79 -5.62 -1.77
N ILE A 197 -7.97 -6.13 -1.41
CA ILE A 197 -8.95 -5.46 -0.53
C ILE A 197 -8.98 -6.09 0.86
N THR A 198 -8.94 -7.42 0.95
CA THR A 198 -8.97 -8.12 2.25
C THR A 198 -7.73 -7.82 3.09
N VAL A 199 -6.58 -7.52 2.48
CA VAL A 199 -5.38 -7.07 3.20
C VAL A 199 -5.64 -5.84 4.09
N PHE A 200 -6.45 -4.88 3.63
CA PHE A 200 -6.84 -3.72 4.44
C PHE A 200 -7.78 -4.11 5.58
N SER A 201 -8.81 -4.91 5.28
CA SER A 201 -9.79 -5.37 6.26
C SER A 201 -9.17 -6.20 7.37
N ASN A 202 -8.28 -7.13 7.02
CA ASN A 202 -7.58 -8.00 7.95
C ASN A 202 -6.66 -7.20 8.88
N GLY A 203 -5.91 -6.24 8.32
CA GLY A 203 -5.12 -5.31 9.12
C GLY A 203 -5.98 -4.50 10.09
N TYR A 204 -7.12 -3.98 9.62
CA TYR A 204 -8.07 -3.23 10.46
C TYR A 204 -8.63 -4.09 11.60
N ILE A 205 -9.06 -5.33 11.33
CA ILE A 205 -9.50 -6.28 12.36
C ILE A 205 -8.40 -6.55 13.37
N ALA A 206 -7.17 -6.78 12.91
CA ALA A 206 -6.04 -7.04 13.80
C ALA A 206 -5.75 -5.87 14.74
N GLY A 207 -5.81 -4.63 14.23
CA GLY A 207 -5.63 -3.41 15.03
C GLY A 207 -6.75 -3.21 16.05
N VAL A 208 -8.01 -3.42 15.63
CA VAL A 208 -9.17 -3.37 16.54
C VAL A 208 -9.04 -4.42 17.64
N ASN A 209 -8.69 -5.67 17.29
CA ASN A 209 -8.51 -6.75 18.24
C ASN A 209 -7.43 -6.43 19.28
N TYR A 210 -6.26 -6.00 18.80
CA TYR A 210 -5.12 -5.64 19.65
C TYR A 210 -5.49 -4.57 20.69
N GLN A 211 -6.12 -3.49 20.24
CA GLN A 211 -6.46 -2.41 21.16
C GLN A 211 -7.66 -2.77 22.06
N ALA A 212 -8.65 -3.49 21.54
CA ALA A 212 -9.79 -3.95 22.33
C ALA A 212 -9.35 -4.88 23.47
N GLN A 213 -8.33 -5.72 23.25
CA GLN A 213 -7.74 -6.55 24.30
C GLN A 213 -7.20 -5.71 25.46
N LYS A 214 -6.53 -4.59 25.17
CA LYS A 214 -6.00 -3.67 26.19
C LYS A 214 -7.10 -3.06 27.06
N TYR A 215 -8.28 -2.78 26.50
CA TYR A 215 -9.46 -2.31 27.23
C TYR A 215 -10.30 -3.45 27.85
N ASN A 216 -9.92 -4.71 27.64
CA ASN A 216 -10.72 -5.90 27.99
C ASN A 216 -12.13 -5.85 27.40
N GLN A 217 -12.25 -5.45 26.13
CA GLN A 217 -13.52 -5.32 25.42
C GLN A 217 -13.59 -6.21 24.19
N VAL A 218 -14.80 -6.34 23.64
CA VAL A 218 -15.06 -7.02 22.37
C VAL A 218 -15.82 -6.06 21.46
N TYR A 219 -15.42 -6.02 20.20
CA TYR A 219 -16.02 -5.16 19.17
C TYR A 219 -16.81 -5.98 18.16
N ASP A 220 -17.94 -5.45 17.70
CA ASP A 220 -18.65 -5.99 16.55
C ASP A 220 -18.08 -5.39 15.26
N TYR A 221 -17.86 -6.24 14.25
CA TYR A 221 -17.30 -5.85 12.96
C TYR A 221 -18.25 -6.22 11.83
N TYR A 222 -18.82 -5.19 11.18
CA TYR A 222 -19.66 -5.38 9.99
C TYR A 222 -18.82 -5.17 8.73
N SER A 223 -19.02 -6.05 7.73
CA SER A 223 -18.28 -5.94 6.48
C SER A 223 -19.15 -6.12 5.25
N LYS A 224 -18.76 -5.45 4.17
CA LYS A 224 -19.19 -5.75 2.79
C LYS A 224 -17.96 -5.64 1.91
N TYR A 225 -17.63 -6.70 1.18
CA TYR A 225 -16.42 -6.72 0.34
C TYR A 225 -16.69 -6.46 -1.14
N ASP A 226 -17.95 -6.43 -1.56
CA ASP A 226 -18.37 -6.40 -2.97
C ASP A 226 -19.24 -5.17 -3.27
N ALA A 227 -18.85 -4.00 -2.77
CA ALA A 227 -19.56 -2.75 -3.03
C ALA A 227 -19.29 -2.18 -4.44
N GLY A 228 -18.30 -2.71 -5.15
CA GLY A 228 -17.79 -2.11 -6.38
C GLY A 228 -17.00 -0.84 -6.11
N PHE A 229 -16.61 -0.14 -7.18
CA PHE A 229 -15.78 1.07 -7.08
C PHE A 229 -16.45 2.34 -7.60
N GLY A 230 -17.63 2.24 -8.23
CA GLY A 230 -18.23 3.30 -9.05
C GLY A 230 -19.53 3.91 -8.54
N ASP A 231 -20.12 3.40 -7.45
CA ASP A 231 -21.45 3.84 -6.98
C ASP A 231 -21.43 4.40 -5.53
N PRO A 232 -21.28 5.72 -5.36
CA PRO A 232 -21.37 6.37 -4.06
C PRO A 232 -22.70 6.13 -3.33
N ALA A 233 -23.82 5.93 -4.04
CA ALA A 233 -25.11 5.69 -3.39
C ALA A 233 -25.14 4.35 -2.63
N THR A 234 -24.49 3.33 -3.20
CA THR A 234 -24.26 2.04 -2.52
C THR A 234 -23.46 2.24 -1.23
N GLY A 235 -22.37 3.02 -1.28
CA GLY A 235 -21.54 3.31 -0.11
C GLY A 235 -22.32 3.97 1.01
N SER A 236 -23.09 5.01 0.68
CA SER A 236 -23.95 5.74 1.61
C SER A 236 -25.01 4.83 2.28
N THR A 237 -25.63 3.94 1.50
CA THR A 237 -26.67 3.02 1.99
C THR A 237 -26.10 1.97 2.95
N VAL A 238 -24.98 1.36 2.58
CA VAL A 238 -24.34 0.32 3.39
C VAL A 238 -23.75 0.92 4.67
N ALA A 239 -23.07 2.06 4.58
CA ALA A 239 -22.55 2.78 5.74
C ALA A 239 -23.67 3.18 6.69
N GLY A 240 -24.79 3.71 6.19
CA GLY A 240 -25.97 4.02 7.00
C GLY A 240 -26.51 2.79 7.75
N THR A 241 -26.49 1.63 7.11
CA THR A 241 -26.86 0.37 7.76
C THR A 241 -25.90 0.01 8.90
N PHE A 242 -24.59 0.18 8.72
CA PHE A 242 -23.62 -0.08 9.79
C PHE A 242 -23.73 0.92 10.93
N PHE A 243 -23.88 2.22 10.62
CA PHE A 243 -24.07 3.27 11.61
C PHE A 243 -25.34 3.09 12.45
N SER A 244 -26.44 2.64 11.84
CA SER A 244 -27.68 2.31 12.55
C SER A 244 -27.59 1.06 13.42
N LYS A 245 -26.64 0.16 13.12
CA LYS A 245 -26.27 -0.99 13.97
C LYS A 245 -25.26 -0.62 15.08
N GLY A 246 -24.96 0.66 15.27
CA GLY A 246 -24.10 1.15 16.34
C GLY A 246 -22.66 1.43 15.93
N ALA A 247 -22.26 1.18 14.67
CA ALA A 247 -20.91 1.50 14.22
C ALA A 247 -20.59 2.98 14.46
N ASN A 248 -19.40 3.29 14.97
CA ASN A 248 -18.94 4.67 15.15
C ASN A 248 -17.96 5.10 14.05
N VAL A 249 -17.28 4.12 13.45
CA VAL A 249 -16.31 4.30 12.38
C VAL A 249 -16.63 3.30 11.26
N VAL A 250 -16.66 3.77 10.01
CA VAL A 250 -16.75 2.89 8.83
C VAL A 250 -15.57 3.16 7.90
N TYR A 251 -14.78 2.13 7.64
CA TYR A 251 -13.60 2.20 6.78
C TYR A 251 -13.94 1.82 5.33
N GLY A 252 -13.76 2.75 4.40
CA GLY A 252 -13.98 2.56 2.96
C GLY A 252 -12.70 2.21 2.20
N CYS A 253 -12.69 1.05 1.54
CA CYS A 253 -11.67 0.62 0.58
C CYS A 253 -12.30 0.31 -0.78
N ALA A 254 -12.98 1.31 -1.36
CA ALA A 254 -13.90 1.11 -2.47
C ALA A 254 -13.94 2.27 -3.48
N GLY A 255 -12.84 3.00 -3.69
CA GLY A 255 -12.80 4.08 -4.68
C GLY A 255 -13.86 5.15 -4.42
N VAL A 256 -14.60 5.60 -5.44
CA VAL A 256 -15.63 6.65 -5.29
C VAL A 256 -16.83 6.20 -4.44
N VAL A 257 -17.00 4.90 -4.19
CA VAL A 257 -17.97 4.42 -3.18
C VAL A 257 -17.64 5.01 -1.80
N GLY A 258 -16.35 5.23 -1.51
CA GLY A 258 -15.85 5.91 -0.31
C GLY A 258 -16.46 7.29 -0.09
N ASP A 259 -16.62 8.09 -1.15
CA ASP A 259 -17.22 9.43 -1.06
C ASP A 259 -18.66 9.38 -0.50
N GLY A 260 -19.39 8.30 -0.81
CA GLY A 260 -20.72 8.06 -0.27
C GLY A 260 -20.73 7.69 1.21
N ILE A 261 -19.71 6.97 1.66
CA ILE A 261 -19.48 6.62 3.08
C ILE A 261 -19.18 7.92 3.85
N ASP A 262 -18.27 8.75 3.33
CA ASP A 262 -17.87 10.02 3.94
C ASP A 262 -19.05 10.97 4.11
N ALA A 263 -19.84 11.14 3.04
CA ALA A 263 -21.03 11.96 3.06
C ALA A 263 -22.04 11.46 4.10
N LYS A 264 -22.22 10.13 4.19
CA LYS A 264 -23.12 9.54 5.19
C LYS A 264 -22.58 9.72 6.60
N ALA A 265 -21.28 9.51 6.82
CA ALA A 265 -20.64 9.67 8.12
C ALA A 265 -20.86 11.08 8.67
N LYS A 266 -20.61 12.10 7.84
CA LYS A 266 -20.91 13.50 8.18
C LYS A 266 -22.39 13.74 8.45
N GLU A 267 -23.29 13.24 7.59
CA GLU A 267 -24.74 13.40 7.76
C GLU A 267 -25.21 12.87 9.12
N VAL A 268 -24.71 11.69 9.53
CA VAL A 268 -25.07 11.07 10.81
C VAL A 268 -24.14 11.43 11.96
N LYS A 269 -23.18 12.33 11.70
CA LYS A 269 -22.19 12.85 12.64
C LYS A 269 -21.30 11.78 13.30
N LYS A 270 -20.83 10.83 12.49
CA LYS A 270 -19.91 9.75 12.84
C LYS A 270 -18.68 9.79 11.93
N PHE A 271 -17.75 8.85 12.08
CA PHE A 271 -16.49 8.87 11.35
C PHE A 271 -16.46 7.90 10.17
N ALA A 272 -15.76 8.33 9.11
CA ALA A 272 -15.26 7.48 8.05
C ALA A 272 -13.73 7.35 8.15
N ILE A 273 -13.19 6.30 7.53
CA ILE A 273 -11.77 6.19 7.21
C ILE A 273 -11.67 6.01 5.70
N GLU A 274 -10.74 6.72 5.08
CA GLU A 274 -10.47 6.68 3.64
C GLU A 274 -9.17 5.93 3.32
N VAL A 275 -8.85 5.76 2.04
CA VAL A 275 -7.65 5.02 1.61
C VAL A 275 -6.94 5.69 0.42
N ASP A 276 -5.73 5.21 0.14
CA ASP A 276 -4.82 5.55 -0.95
C ASP A 276 -4.07 6.87 -0.79
N ALA A 277 -4.77 7.96 -0.50
CA ALA A 277 -4.17 9.28 -0.31
C ALA A 277 -4.72 9.98 0.94
N ASN A 278 -4.09 11.09 1.33
CA ASN A 278 -4.65 11.96 2.36
C ASN A 278 -5.93 12.62 1.82
N LYS A 279 -7.07 12.16 2.33
CA LYS A 279 -8.40 12.65 1.98
C LYS A 279 -9.11 13.28 3.16
N ASP A 280 -8.41 13.52 4.27
CA ASP A 280 -9.00 13.96 5.53
C ASP A 280 -9.81 15.27 5.39
N ASP A 281 -9.40 16.14 4.45
CA ASP A 281 -10.05 17.41 4.16
C ASP A 281 -11.30 17.31 3.25
N LYS A 282 -11.66 16.12 2.72
CA LYS A 282 -12.87 15.95 1.91
C LYS A 282 -14.15 16.20 2.71
N GLN A 283 -14.18 15.73 3.96
CA GLN A 283 -15.23 16.02 4.94
C GLN A 283 -14.56 16.39 6.27
N PRO A 284 -14.07 17.64 6.42
CA PRO A 284 -13.27 18.04 7.57
C PRO A 284 -13.96 17.72 8.90
N GLY A 285 -13.25 16.98 9.76
CA GLY A 285 -13.75 16.51 11.05
C GLY A 285 -14.54 15.20 11.04
N TYR A 286 -14.93 14.68 9.88
CA TYR A 286 -15.69 13.42 9.77
C TYR A 286 -14.92 12.28 9.11
N ILE A 287 -13.76 12.58 8.52
CA ILE A 287 -12.76 11.57 8.16
C ILE A 287 -11.76 11.50 9.31
N LEU A 288 -11.73 10.36 10.00
CA LEU A 288 -10.89 10.14 11.18
C LEU A 288 -9.41 10.05 10.79
N THR A 289 -9.13 9.37 9.68
CA THR A 289 -7.83 9.28 9.03
C THR A 289 -8.00 8.73 7.62
N SER A 290 -6.94 8.78 6.82
CA SER A 290 -6.82 8.04 5.58
C SER A 290 -5.65 7.05 5.67
N VAL A 291 -5.89 5.79 5.34
CA VAL A 291 -4.83 4.78 5.21
C VAL A 291 -4.09 5.01 3.90
N LEU A 292 -2.83 5.40 3.98
CA LEU A 292 -2.03 5.84 2.84
C LEU A 292 -1.48 4.64 2.05
N LYS A 293 -1.51 4.79 0.73
CA LYS A 293 -0.83 3.92 -0.24
C LYS A 293 -0.18 4.80 -1.29
N ASN A 294 0.97 5.35 -0.93
CA ASN A 294 1.68 6.38 -1.67
C ASN A 294 2.43 5.75 -2.85
N THR A 295 1.74 5.56 -3.97
CA THR A 295 2.29 4.97 -5.21
C THR A 295 3.38 5.82 -5.86
N ASN A 296 3.44 7.12 -5.57
CA ASN A 296 4.58 7.96 -5.94
C ASN A 296 5.93 7.43 -5.41
N VAL A 297 5.97 6.83 -4.22
CA VAL A 297 7.22 6.35 -3.60
C VAL A 297 7.90 5.27 -4.46
N PRO A 298 7.25 4.15 -4.83
CA PRO A 298 7.82 3.17 -5.74
C PRO A 298 8.11 3.74 -7.13
N VAL A 299 7.22 4.58 -7.68
CA VAL A 299 7.43 5.19 -9.00
C VAL A 299 8.72 6.00 -9.03
N ILE A 300 8.93 6.88 -8.05
CA ILE A 300 10.15 7.70 -7.95
C ILE A 300 11.38 6.82 -7.72
N LYS A 301 11.30 5.86 -6.79
CA LYS A 301 12.44 4.99 -6.45
C LYS A 301 12.90 4.13 -7.64
N ILE A 302 11.97 3.52 -8.36
CA ILE A 302 12.28 2.66 -9.51
C ILE A 302 12.74 3.50 -10.71
N SER A 303 12.10 4.66 -10.93
CA SER A 303 12.55 5.60 -11.99
C SER A 303 13.96 6.11 -11.72
N GLN A 304 14.31 6.39 -10.46
CA GLN A 304 15.66 6.75 -10.07
C GLN A 304 16.66 5.61 -10.32
N ALA A 305 16.30 4.37 -9.98
CA ALA A 305 17.15 3.21 -10.28
C ALA A 305 17.37 3.01 -11.79
N ALA A 306 16.36 3.26 -12.62
CA ALA A 306 16.50 3.25 -14.07
C ALA A 306 17.46 4.34 -14.57
N LEU A 307 17.29 5.57 -14.07
CA LEU A 307 18.16 6.70 -14.42
C LEU A 307 19.63 6.46 -14.00
N ASP A 308 19.83 5.80 -12.86
CA ASP A 308 21.17 5.47 -12.36
C ASP A 308 21.77 4.22 -13.02
N GLY A 309 21.01 3.51 -13.87
CA GLY A 309 21.45 2.28 -14.53
C GLY A 309 21.49 1.06 -13.62
N THR A 310 20.81 1.10 -12.47
CA THR A 310 20.85 0.07 -11.42
C THR A 310 19.56 -0.75 -11.31
N ILE A 311 18.55 -0.48 -12.16
CA ILE A 311 17.25 -1.17 -12.12
C ILE A 311 17.35 -2.70 -12.25
N ASN A 312 18.33 -3.20 -13.00
CA ASN A 312 18.54 -4.64 -13.17
C ASN A 312 18.94 -5.36 -11.87
N SER A 313 19.53 -4.62 -10.92
CA SER A 313 19.96 -5.11 -9.62
C SER A 313 18.84 -5.06 -8.56
N MET A 314 17.66 -4.52 -8.89
CA MET A 314 16.51 -4.52 -7.99
C MET A 314 15.86 -5.90 -7.92
N ASP A 315 15.42 -6.29 -6.72
CA ASP A 315 14.58 -7.48 -6.54
C ASP A 315 13.29 -7.36 -7.37
N LYS A 316 12.85 -8.47 -7.96
CA LYS A 316 11.64 -8.51 -8.79
C LYS A 316 10.35 -8.46 -7.99
N LEU A 317 10.44 -8.60 -6.67
CA LEU A 317 9.38 -8.30 -5.73
C LEU A 317 9.87 -7.18 -4.81
N GLN A 318 9.20 -6.04 -4.86
CA GLN A 318 9.47 -4.89 -3.99
C GLN A 318 8.30 -4.73 -3.01
N ASN A 319 8.57 -4.81 -1.72
CA ASN A 319 7.59 -4.51 -0.67
C ASN A 319 7.87 -3.13 -0.07
N TYR A 320 6.82 -2.36 0.13
CA TYR A 320 6.90 -1.02 0.70
C TYR A 320 6.04 -0.90 1.95
N SER A 321 6.71 -0.81 3.10
CA SER A 321 6.11 -0.82 4.43
C SER A 321 5.85 0.57 5.02
N LEU A 322 5.41 0.63 6.28
CA LEU A 322 5.42 1.87 7.06
C LEU A 322 6.79 2.57 7.03
N ALA A 323 7.88 1.80 7.09
CA ALA A 323 9.24 2.34 7.13
C ALA A 323 9.67 3.00 5.81
N SER A 324 9.08 2.58 4.68
CA SER A 324 9.35 3.22 3.40
C SER A 324 8.56 4.50 3.17
N GLY A 325 7.62 4.85 4.08
CA GLY A 325 6.69 5.97 3.90
C GLY A 325 5.65 5.76 2.79
N ALA A 326 5.55 4.53 2.26
CA ALA A 326 4.59 4.23 1.20
C ALA A 326 3.25 3.74 1.74
N ALA A 327 3.25 3.18 2.95
CA ALA A 327 2.06 2.78 3.70
C ALA A 327 1.99 3.55 5.02
N GLY A 328 0.78 3.72 5.57
CA GLY A 328 0.58 4.32 6.88
C GLY A 328 -0.80 4.90 7.07
N ILE A 329 -0.91 5.83 8.00
CA ILE A 329 -2.08 6.69 8.20
C ILE A 329 -1.64 8.15 8.08
N THR A 330 -2.59 9.05 7.90
CA THR A 330 -2.33 10.50 7.88
C THR A 330 -1.78 10.99 9.22
N ASP A 331 -1.29 12.23 9.25
CA ASP A 331 -0.76 12.89 10.46
C ASP A 331 -1.84 13.24 11.50
N LEU A 332 -3.11 12.92 11.19
CA LEU A 332 -4.28 13.17 12.02
C LEU A 332 -4.52 14.66 12.31
N ALA A 333 -3.93 15.58 11.55
CA ALA A 333 -4.05 17.02 11.82
C ALA A 333 -5.51 17.51 11.71
N ALA A 334 -6.25 17.02 10.71
CA ALA A 334 -7.65 17.40 10.49
C ALA A 334 -8.54 17.02 11.69
N VAL A 335 -8.49 15.76 12.15
CA VAL A 335 -9.28 15.32 13.31
C VAL A 335 -8.79 15.94 14.62
N SER A 336 -7.47 16.14 14.78
CA SER A 336 -6.88 16.76 15.98
C SER A 336 -7.48 18.15 16.26
N SER A 337 -7.83 18.90 15.21
CA SER A 337 -8.45 20.22 15.33
C SER A 337 -9.86 20.19 15.94
N MET A 338 -10.50 19.02 15.95
CA MET A 338 -11.85 18.81 16.46
C MET A 338 -11.87 18.24 17.89
N VAL A 339 -10.71 17.87 18.43
CA VAL A 339 -10.60 17.20 19.72
C VAL A 339 -10.63 18.21 20.88
N GLN A 340 -11.48 17.93 21.87
CA GLN A 340 -11.69 18.79 23.03
C GLN A 340 -10.64 18.58 24.13
N ASP A 341 -10.33 17.33 24.47
CA ASP A 341 -9.34 16.98 25.50
C ASP A 341 -8.00 16.60 24.87
N GLN A 342 -7.06 17.55 24.87
CA GLN A 342 -5.75 17.40 24.26
C GLN A 342 -4.81 16.46 25.03
N GLU A 343 -5.03 16.27 26.34
CA GLU A 343 -4.20 15.32 27.12
C GLU A 343 -4.59 13.88 26.79
N ILE A 344 -5.89 13.62 26.63
CA ILE A 344 -6.36 12.30 26.16
C ILE A 344 -5.96 12.08 24.71
N TRP A 345 -6.06 13.10 23.86
CA TRP A 345 -5.58 13.00 22.49
C TRP A 345 -4.10 12.61 22.42
N LYS A 346 -3.27 13.24 23.25
CA LYS A 346 -1.85 12.88 23.35
C LYS A 346 -1.66 11.42 23.78
N SER A 347 -2.51 10.90 24.68
CA SER A 347 -2.50 9.47 25.02
C SER A 347 -2.84 8.60 23.80
N VAL A 348 -3.87 8.97 23.02
CA VAL A 348 -4.23 8.27 21.78
C VAL A 348 -3.04 8.25 20.81
N LEU A 349 -2.39 9.40 20.58
CA LEU A 349 -1.23 9.49 19.69
C LEU A 349 -0.06 8.60 20.17
N ASN A 350 0.20 8.54 21.48
CA ASN A 350 1.23 7.66 22.03
C ASN A 350 0.92 6.17 21.79
N GLU A 351 -0.35 5.76 21.83
CA GLU A 351 -0.75 4.37 21.53
C GLU A 351 -0.50 4.03 20.05
N ILE A 352 -0.72 4.98 19.15
CA ILE A 352 -0.41 4.83 17.72
C ILE A 352 1.10 4.74 17.50
N ASP A 353 1.88 5.59 18.15
CA ASP A 353 3.34 5.56 18.05
C ASP A 353 3.94 4.26 18.62
N ASP A 354 3.41 3.76 19.74
CA ASP A 354 3.80 2.47 20.31
C ASP A 354 3.48 1.31 19.35
N ALA A 355 2.26 1.27 18.80
CA ALA A 355 1.87 0.27 17.81
C ALA A 355 2.77 0.31 16.57
N LYS A 356 3.07 1.51 16.05
CA LYS A 356 3.99 1.71 14.92
C LYS A 356 5.40 1.22 15.23
N ALA A 357 5.91 1.48 16.43
CA ALA A 357 7.21 1.01 16.87
C ALA A 357 7.28 -0.51 16.97
N LYS A 358 6.22 -1.15 17.50
CA LYS A 358 6.10 -2.61 17.61
C LYS A 358 5.97 -3.31 16.26
N ILE A 359 5.27 -2.72 15.31
CA ILE A 359 5.25 -3.22 13.92
C ILE A 359 6.66 -3.11 13.32
N SER A 360 7.29 -1.95 13.47
CA SER A 360 8.64 -1.70 12.91
C SER A 360 9.73 -2.60 13.52
N SER A 361 9.57 -3.03 14.77
CA SER A 361 10.49 -3.95 15.44
C SER A 361 10.20 -5.42 15.16
N GLY A 362 9.05 -5.74 14.54
CA GLY A 362 8.57 -7.10 14.34
C GLY A 362 7.95 -7.75 15.58
N GLU A 363 7.71 -6.99 16.66
CA GLU A 363 6.95 -7.48 17.83
C GLU A 363 5.49 -7.74 17.46
N ILE A 364 4.91 -6.87 16.63
CA ILE A 364 3.60 -7.07 16.02
C ILE A 364 3.83 -7.43 14.55
N ILE A 365 3.38 -8.63 14.15
CA ILE A 365 3.34 -9.06 12.75
C ILE A 365 1.87 -9.07 12.34
N VAL A 366 1.52 -8.22 11.39
CA VAL A 366 0.15 -8.10 10.90
C VAL A 366 -0.02 -9.00 9.68
N THR A 367 -1.14 -9.72 9.58
CA THR A 367 -1.40 -10.65 8.46
C THR A 367 -1.41 -9.94 7.11
N ASN A 368 -0.51 -10.34 6.21
CA ASN A 368 -0.42 -9.82 4.86
C ASN A 368 -1.08 -10.76 3.84
N ALA A 369 -2.40 -10.62 3.66
CA ALA A 369 -3.14 -11.45 2.69
C ALA A 369 -2.66 -11.28 1.24
N GLN A 370 -2.07 -10.13 0.90
CA GLN A 370 -1.48 -9.89 -0.41
C GLN A 370 -0.13 -10.61 -0.58
N GLY A 371 0.61 -10.80 0.52
CA GLY A 371 1.82 -11.62 0.58
C GLY A 371 1.57 -13.14 0.68
N GLY A 372 0.30 -13.56 0.75
CA GLY A 372 -0.09 -14.97 0.83
C GLY A 372 -0.37 -15.48 2.25
N ASP A 373 -0.31 -14.60 3.27
CA ASP A 373 -0.67 -15.00 4.62
C ASP A 373 -2.16 -15.33 4.72
N ILE A 374 -2.49 -16.36 5.50
CA ILE A 374 -3.86 -16.79 5.72
C ILE A 374 -4.43 -16.05 6.94
N PHE A 375 -5.52 -15.34 6.73
CA PHE A 375 -6.29 -14.76 7.84
C PHE A 375 -7.11 -15.84 8.54
N VAL A 376 -6.91 -15.99 9.85
CA VAL A 376 -7.66 -16.93 10.69
C VAL A 376 -8.46 -16.14 11.72
N ALA A 377 -9.77 -16.04 11.52
CA ALA A 377 -10.65 -15.24 12.38
C ALA A 377 -10.56 -15.60 13.88
N ALA A 378 -10.26 -16.86 14.20
CA ALA A 378 -10.13 -17.33 15.59
C ALA A 378 -8.94 -16.70 16.34
N ASP A 379 -7.95 -16.14 15.63
CA ASP A 379 -6.80 -15.46 16.24
C ASP A 379 -7.15 -14.05 16.74
N TYR A 380 -8.38 -13.57 16.48
CA TYR A 380 -8.87 -12.25 16.85
C TYR A 380 -10.09 -12.31 17.77
N PRO A 381 -9.96 -12.86 19.00
CA PRO A 381 -11.10 -13.15 19.88
C PRO A 381 -11.82 -11.90 20.42
N ASN A 382 -11.20 -10.71 20.33
CA ASN A 382 -11.79 -9.45 20.74
C ASN A 382 -12.59 -8.76 19.61
N VAL A 383 -12.80 -9.44 18.47
CA VAL A 383 -13.63 -8.96 17.36
C VAL A 383 -14.64 -10.02 16.94
N ASN A 384 -15.93 -9.68 17.06
CA ASN A 384 -17.04 -10.46 16.54
C ASN A 384 -17.31 -10.05 15.08
N ILE A 385 -16.77 -10.81 14.13
CA ILE A 385 -17.07 -10.64 12.71
C ILE A 385 -18.52 -11.08 12.45
N LYS A 386 -19.34 -10.19 11.87
CA LYS A 386 -20.80 -10.36 11.70
C LYS A 386 -21.24 -10.81 10.32
#